data_AF-A0A2N2EP84-F1
#
_entry.id   AF-A0A2N2EP84-F1
#
_cell.length_a   1.000
_cell.length_b   1.000
_cell.length_c   1.000
_cell.angle_alpha   90.00
_cell.angle_beta   90.00
_cell.angle_gamma   90.00
#
_symmetry.space_group_name_H-M   'P 1'
#
loop_
_entity.id
_entity.type
_entity.pdbx_description
1 polymer ?
#
loop_
_entity_poly.entity_id
_entity_poly.type
_entity_poly.pdbx_seq_one_letter_code
_entity_poly.pdbx_strand_id
1 'polypeptide(L)' 'MTNTDKIVAAFLVSLGLFSAANVTKYVLSLSGNEKESLFSVAKMSNSNIIVCDGSGDILRGNNNNKNA' A
#
# COMPACT_ATOMS: atom_id res chain seq x y z
N MET A 1 9.48 -3.03 10.08
CA MET A 1 8.28 -3.04 9.22
C MET A 1 8.75 -2.91 7.79
N THR A 2 8.36 -3.85 6.93
CA THR A 2 8.83 -3.91 5.52
C THR A 2 8.13 -2.87 4.66
N ASN A 3 8.64 -2.61 3.44
CA ASN A 3 7.96 -1.74 2.48
C ASN A 3 6.59 -2.31 2.08
N THR A 4 6.48 -3.64 1.94
CA THR A 4 5.21 -4.34 1.72
C THR A 4 4.21 -4.04 2.83
N ASP A 5 4.64 -4.09 4.10
CA ASP A 5 3.79 -3.76 5.24
C ASP A 5 3.29 -2.31 5.20
N LYS A 6 4.17 -1.36 4.83
CA LYS A 6 3.79 0.06 4.69
C LYS A 6 2.75 0.27 3.59
N ILE A 7 2.91 -0.39 2.45
CA ILE A 7 2.00 -0.27 1.30
C ILE A 7 0.64 -0.90 1.61
N VAL A 8 0.63 -2.10 2.20
CA VAL A 8 -0.62 -2.76 2.62
C VAL A 8 -1.32 -1.92 3.71
N ALA A 9 -0.58 -1.36 4.66
CA ALA A 9 -1.15 -0.47 5.67
C ALA A 9 -1.77 0.78 5.05
N ALA A 10 -1.06 1.47 4.15
CA ALA A 10 -1.57 2.64 3.45
C ALA A 10 -2.80 2.32 2.60
N PHE A 11 -2.80 1.17 1.91
CA PHE A 11 -3.94 0.69 1.15
C PHE A 11 -5.18 0.50 2.03
N LEU A 12 -5.05 -0.22 3.14
CA LEU A 12 -6.15 -0.49 4.08
C LEU A 12 -6.70 0.79 4.72
N VAL A 13 -5.83 1.76 5.02
CA VAL A 13 -6.25 3.08 5.53
C VAL A 13 -6.96 3.89 4.44
N SER A 14 -6.46 3.86 3.20
CA SER A 14 -7.08 4.58 2.08
C SER A 14 -8.49 4.07 1.74
N LEU A 15 -8.77 2.79 2.01
CA LEU A 15 -10.10 2.20 1.89
C LEU A 15 -11.03 2.53 3.07
N GLY A 16 -10.51 3.17 4.12
CA GLY A 16 -11.27 3.45 5.34
C GLY A 16 -11.58 2.23 6.20
N LEU A 17 -10.93 1.08 5.92
CA LEU A 17 -11.16 -0.18 6.66
C LEU A 17 -10.51 -0.16 8.04
N PHE A 18 -9.40 0.56 8.18
CA PHE A 18 -8.65 0.69 9.42
C PHE A 18 -8.22 2.14 9.65
N SER A 19 -8.09 2.55 10.90
CA SER A 19 -7.40 3.80 11.24
C SER A 19 -5.88 3.60 11.18
N ALA A 20 -5.16 4.69 10.91
CA ALA A 20 -3.70 4.71 10.91
C ALA A 20 -3.09 4.24 12.25
N ALA A 21 -3.81 4.41 13.37
CA ALA A 21 -3.35 4.00 14.69
C ALA A 21 -3.39 2.46 14.90
N ASN A 22 -4.29 1.76 14.21
CA ASN A 22 -4.53 0.33 14.44
C ASN A 22 -4.11 -0.56 13.26
N VAL A 23 -3.93 0.01 12.06
CA VAL A 23 -3.59 -0.75 10.85
C VAL A 23 -2.28 -1.52 10.99
N THR A 24 -1.29 -0.97 11.70
CA THR A 24 0.00 -1.60 11.90
C THR A 24 -0.11 -2.92 12.66
N LYS A 25 -0.98 -3.00 13.69
CA LYS A 25 -1.18 -4.24 14.45
C LYS A 25 -1.81 -5.33 13.58
N TYR A 26 -2.78 -4.94 12.74
CA TYR A 26 -3.40 -5.85 11.78
C TYR A 26 -2.38 -6.37 10.76
N VAL A 27 -1.61 -5.47 10.15
CA VAL A 27 -0.61 -5.87 9.16
C VAL A 27 0.47 -6.76 9.77
N LEU A 28 0.89 -6.50 11.01
CA LEU A 28 1.86 -7.37 11.69
C LEU A 28 1.28 -8.74 12.06
N SER A 29 -0.05 -8.86 12.23
CA SER A 29 -0.70 -10.15 12.51
C SER A 29 -0.89 -11.04 11.29
N LEU A 30 -0.77 -10.49 10.07
CA LEU A 30 -0.90 -11.25 8.83
C LEU A 30 0.31 -12.15 8.60
N SER A 31 0.05 -13.36 8.09
CA SER A 31 1.09 -14.24 7.56
C SER A 31 1.68 -13.68 6.26
N GLY A 32 2.88 -14.14 5.89
CA GLY A 32 3.56 -13.67 4.68
C GLY A 32 2.71 -13.83 3.41
N ASN A 33 1.99 -14.95 3.29
CA ASN A 33 1.15 -15.22 2.11
C ASN A 33 -0.05 -14.26 2.01
N GLU A 34 -0.67 -13.91 3.14
CA GLU A 34 -1.79 -12.97 3.17
C GLU A 34 -1.33 -11.54 2.84
N LYS A 35 -0.14 -11.17 3.31
CA LYS A 35 0.48 -9.89 2.95
C LYS A 35 0.76 -9.79 1.45
N GLU A 36 1.32 -10.82 0.85
CA GLU A 36 1.60 -10.85 -0.59
C GLU A 36 0.30 -10.78 -1.41
N SER A 37 -0.76 -11.44 -0.95
CA SER A 37 -2.08 -11.34 -1.59
C SER A 37 -2.64 -9.91 -1.53
N LEU A 38 -2.63 -9.29 -0.35
CA LEU A 38 -3.08 -7.90 -0.19
C LEU A 38 -2.18 -6.90 -0.94
N PHE A 39 -0.88 -7.15 -0.99
CA PHE A 39 0.06 -6.34 -1.75
C PHE A 39 -0.19 -6.45 -3.25
N SER A 40 -0.49 -7.65 -3.75
CA SER A 40 -0.89 -7.86 -5.14
C SER A 40 -2.17 -7.09 -5.47
N VAL A 41 -3.19 -7.14 -4.60
CA VAL A 41 -4.43 -6.36 -4.76
C VAL A 41 -4.16 -4.86 -4.73
N ALA A 42 -3.30 -4.39 -3.81
CA ALA A 42 -2.89 -3.00 -3.73
C ALA A 42 -2.16 -2.53 -5.00
N LYS A 43 -1.36 -3.40 -5.63
CA LYS A 43 -0.69 -3.12 -6.91
C LYS A 43 -1.65 -3.12 -8.11
N MET A 44 -2.63 -4.03 -8.12
CA MET A 44 -3.64 -4.12 -9.18
C MET A 44 -4.65 -2.98 -9.10
N SER A 45 -4.93 -2.51 -7.88
CA SER A 45 -5.67 -1.28 -7.64
C SER A 45 -4.78 -0.12 -8.09
N ASN A 46 -4.84 0.21 -9.38
CA ASN A 46 -4.04 1.18 -10.12
C ASN A 46 -4.24 2.64 -9.64
N SER A 47 -4.55 2.82 -8.36
CA SER A 47 -4.79 4.08 -7.67
C SER A 47 -3.47 4.46 -7.02
N ASN A 48 -2.95 5.65 -7.32
CA ASN A 48 -1.81 6.26 -6.65
C ASN A 48 -1.93 6.09 -5.12
N ILE A 49 -1.35 5.01 -4.57
CA ILE A 49 -1.20 4.87 -3.13
C ILE A 49 -0.11 5.86 -2.77
N ILE A 50 -0.52 7.08 -2.45
CA ILE A 50 0.37 8.12 -1.95
C ILE A 50 0.76 7.69 -0.54
N VAL A 51 1.88 6.96 -0.45
CA VAL A 51 2.54 6.73 0.82
C VAL A 51 3.24 8.04 1.18
N CYS A 52 2.57 8.88 1.96
CA CYS A 52 3.21 10.05 2.57
C CYS A 52 4.15 9.54 3.66
N ASP A 53 5.35 9.09 3.28
CA ASP A 53 6.48 9.07 4.20
C ASP A 53 6.88 10.53 4.45
N GLY A 54 7.30 10.90 5.66
CA GLY A 54 7.69 12.27 6.02
C GLY A 54 8.95 12.77 5.31
N SER A 55 9.42 12.03 4.31
CA SER A 55 10.47 12.37 3.36
C SER A 55 9.83 12.33 1.97
N GLY A 56 9.81 13.48 1.29
CA GLY A 56 8.99 13.76 0.10
C GLY A 56 9.30 12.98 -1.17
N ASP A 57 9.33 11.66 -1.10
CA ASP A 57 9.41 10.77 -2.26
C ASP A 57 8.00 10.30 -2.63
N ILE A 58 7.33 11.11 -3.45
CA ILE A 58 6.16 10.66 -4.20
C ILE A 58 6.62 9.47 -5.03
N LEU A 59 6.17 8.26 -4.68
CA LEU A 59 6.31 7.07 -5.52
C LEU A 59 5.52 7.33 -6.81
N ARG A 60 6.20 7.99 -7.77
CA ARG A 60 5.66 8.42 -9.05
C ARG A 60 5.29 7.17 -9.84
N GLY A 61 4.00 6.85 -9.83
CA GLY A 61 3.41 5.83 -10.70
C GLY A 61 3.79 6.13 -12.14
N ASN A 62 4.72 5.34 -12.69
CA ASN A 62 5.13 5.45 -14.08
C ASN A 62 4.03 4.86 -14.97
N ASN A 63 3.09 5.72 -15.36
CA ASN A 63 2.06 5.41 -16.35
C ASN A 63 2.71 5.39 -17.74
N ASN A 64 3.29 4.25 -18.12
CA ASN A 64 3.69 4.00 -19.51
C ASN A 64 2.44 3.76 -20.36
N ASN A 65 1.67 4.82 -20.64
CA ASN A 65 0.72 4.83 -21.74
C ASN A 65 1.48 5.15 -23.04
N LYS A 66 2.04 4.13 -23.69
CA LYS A 66 2.44 4.22 -25.10
C LYS A 66 1.18 4.03 -25.94
N ASN A 67 0.55 5.13 -26.33
CA ASN A 67 -0.45 5.15 -27.40
C ASN A 67 0.17 5.79 -28.65
N ALA A 68 -0.02 5.11 -29.79
CA ALA A 68 0.37 5.42 -31.17
C ALA A 68 1.84 5.15 -31.56
#